data_AF-A0A950L233-F1
#
_entry.id   AF-A0A950L233-F1
#
_cell.length_a   1.000
_cell.length_b   1.000
_cell.length_c   1.000
_cell.angle_alpha   90.00
_cell.angle_beta   90.00
_cell.angle_gamma   90.00
#
_symmetry.space_group_name_H-M   'P 1'
#
loop_
_entity.id
_entity.type
_entity.pdbx_description
1 polymer ?
#
loop_
_entity_poly.entity_id
_entity_poly.type
_entity_poly.pdbx_seq_one_letter_code
_entity_poly.pdbx_strand_id
1 'polypeptide(L)'
;MALLRLLLTSRRTLARAYALARDARVPMRLKLLALAGAVFILSPLNILGDIPLLGILDDAALLAVLLAWFVRAAAPWTAQAAAQAAIAERSFYPGRG
;
A
#
# COMPACT_ATOMS: atom_id res chain seq x y z
N MET A 1 -14.37 16.29 -11.96
CA MET A 1 -13.58 15.20 -12.57
C MET A 1 -12.23 14.88 -11.88
N ALA A 2 -11.72 15.71 -10.96
CA ALA A 2 -10.55 15.35 -10.13
C ALA A 2 -10.91 14.42 -8.94
N LEU A 3 -12.04 14.67 -8.29
CA LEU A 3 -12.52 13.90 -7.13
C LEU A 3 -12.80 12.43 -7.47
N LEU A 4 -13.42 12.15 -8.62
CA LEU A 4 -13.68 10.78 -9.09
C LEU A 4 -12.38 10.03 -9.36
N ARG A 5 -11.37 10.69 -9.95
CA ARG A 5 -10.03 10.10 -10.16
C ARG A 5 -9.34 9.82 -8.84
N LEU A 6 -9.43 10.74 -7.87
CA LEU A 6 -8.89 10.56 -6.52
C LEU A 6 -9.54 9.34 -5.84
N LEU A 7 -10.87 9.24 -5.89
CA LEU A 7 -11.63 8.13 -5.31
C LEU A 7 -11.32 6.78 -5.98
N LEU A 8 -11.25 6.73 -7.31
CA LEU A 8 -10.96 5.50 -8.05
C LEU A 8 -9.50 5.05 -7.90
N THR A 9 -8.57 6.00 -7.81
CA THR A 9 -7.15 5.70 -7.56
C THR A 9 -6.99 5.21 -6.13
N SER A 10 -7.64 5.87 -5.17
CA SER A 10 -7.64 5.47 -3.76
C SER A 10 -8.18 4.04 -3.57
N ARG A 11 -9.28 3.66 -4.23
CA ARG A 11 -9.80 2.28 -4.19
C ARG A 11 -8.81 1.24 -4.72
N ARG A 12 -8.14 1.52 -5.85
CA ARG A 12 -7.13 0.62 -6.41
C ARG A 12 -5.90 0.50 -5.51
N THR A 13 -5.46 1.61 -4.93
CA THR A 13 -4.34 1.63 -3.98
C THR A 13 -4.69 0.83 -2.72
N LEU A 14 -5.91 0.97 -2.19
CA LEU A 14 -6.38 0.22 -1.04
C LEU A 14 -6.42 -1.30 -1.33
N ALA A 15 -6.96 -1.70 -2.48
CA ALA A 15 -6.99 -3.11 -2.88
C ALA A 15 -5.57 -3.70 -3.05
N ARG A 16 -4.65 -2.94 -3.62
CA ARG A 16 -3.23 -3.34 -3.74
C ARG A 16 -2.55 -3.44 -2.38
N ALA A 17 -2.74 -2.46 -1.51
CA ALA A 17 -2.20 -2.47 -0.16
C ALA A 17 -2.73 -3.68 0.62
N TYR A 18 -4.02 -4.00 0.49
CA TYR A 18 -4.62 -5.18 1.12
C TYR A 18 -4.00 -6.49 0.62
N ALA A 19 -3.83 -6.65 -0.71
CA ALA A 19 -3.18 -7.82 -1.28
C ALA A 19 -1.73 -7.97 -0.78
N LEU A 20 -0.97 -6.87 -0.74
CA LEU A 20 0.41 -6.85 -0.26
C LEU A 20 0.53 -7.10 1.25
N ALA A 21 -0.45 -6.65 2.05
CA ALA A 21 -0.49 -6.94 3.48
C ALA A 21 -0.67 -8.44 3.76
N ARG A 22 -1.42 -9.14 2.89
CA ARG A 22 -1.60 -10.61 2.97
C ARG A 22 -0.46 -11.41 2.35
N ASP A 23 0.35 -10.82 1.48
CA ASP A 23 1.47 -11.50 0.84
C ASP A 23 2.56 -11.87 1.86
N ALA A 24 2.87 -13.17 1.99
CA ALA A 24 3.89 -13.68 2.91
C ALA A 24 5.31 -13.19 2.58
N ARG A 25 5.55 -12.76 1.34
CA ARG A 25 6.85 -12.28 0.86
C ARG A 25 7.15 -10.85 1.33
N VAL A 26 6.13 -10.07 1.69
CA VAL A 26 6.31 -8.72 2.19
C VAL A 26 6.82 -8.79 3.65
N PRO A 27 7.94 -8.13 3.98
CA PRO A 27 8.50 -8.15 5.33
C PRO A 27 7.50 -7.69 6.40
N MET A 28 7.41 -8.45 7.50
CA MET A 28 6.49 -8.14 8.62
C MET A 28 6.70 -6.72 9.16
N ARG A 29 7.95 -6.26 9.24
CA ARG A 29 8.29 -4.89 9.68
C ARG A 29 7.55 -3.78 8.92
N LEU A 30 7.29 -3.96 7.62
CA LEU A 30 6.59 -2.95 6.81
C LEU A 30 5.09 -3.00 7.03
N LYS A 31 4.55 -4.20 7.24
CA LYS A 31 3.14 -4.39 7.62
C LYS A 31 2.88 -3.75 8.98
N LEU A 32 3.78 -3.99 9.95
CA LEU A 32 3.71 -3.37 11.27
C LEU A 32 3.84 -1.86 11.21
N LEU A 33 4.76 -1.32 10.39
CA LEU A 33 4.91 0.13 10.24
C LEU A 33 3.67 0.77 9.59
N ALA A 34 3.11 0.15 8.55
CA ALA A 34 1.87 0.61 7.94
C ALA A 34 0.68 0.52 8.89
N LEU A 35 0.60 -0.56 9.68
CA LEU A 35 -0.44 -0.72 10.70
C LEU A 35 -0.29 0.33 11.82
N ALA A 36 0.91 0.55 12.33
CA ALA A 36 1.19 1.55 13.33
C ALA A 36 0.87 2.96 12.83
N GLY A 37 1.23 3.28 11.58
CA GLY A 37 0.86 4.54 10.95
C GLY A 37 -0.65 4.70 10.80
N ALA A 38 -1.37 3.65 10.38
CA ALA A 38 -2.82 3.69 10.28
C ALA A 38 -3.48 3.86 11.65
N VAL A 39 -3.01 3.11 12.67
CA VAL A 39 -3.50 3.29 14.05
C VAL A 39 -3.21 4.69 14.54
N PHE A 40 -2.04 5.28 14.25
CA PHE A 40 -1.71 6.66 14.64
C PHE A 40 -2.64 7.69 13.99
N ILE A 41 -2.89 7.58 12.68
CA ILE A 41 -3.78 8.49 11.93
C ILE A 41 -5.23 8.35 12.40
N LEU A 42 -5.71 7.11 12.63
CA LEU A 42 -7.07 6.88 13.14
C LEU A 42 -7.17 7.00 14.66
N SER A 43 -6.06 7.22 15.37
CA SER A 43 -6.05 7.24 16.83
C SER A 43 -6.79 8.47 17.32
N PRO A 44 -7.73 8.33 18.28
CA PRO A 44 -8.39 9.46 18.92
C PRO A 44 -7.45 10.32 19.77
N LEU A 45 -6.14 10.00 19.82
CA LEU A 45 -5.12 10.74 20.57
C LEU A 45 -4.89 12.18 20.08
N ASN A 46 -5.41 12.56 18.91
CA ASN A 46 -5.68 13.92 18.44
C ASN A 46 -5.00 15.05 19.25
N ILE A 47 -3.66 15.14 19.24
CA ILE A 47 -2.87 16.20 19.91
C ILE A 47 -3.13 17.58 19.23
N LEU A 48 -3.85 17.59 18.09
CA LEU A 48 -4.24 18.77 17.32
C LEU A 48 -5.77 19.00 17.29
N GLY A 49 -6.51 18.35 18.20
CA GLY A 49 -7.96 18.17 18.15
C GLY A 49 -8.86 19.38 18.46
N ASP A 50 -8.60 20.56 17.89
CA ASP A 50 -9.48 21.74 18.08
C ASP A 50 -10.39 22.06 16.88
N ILE A 51 -10.31 21.34 15.74
CA ILE A 51 -11.20 21.59 14.57
C ILE A 51 -11.74 20.28 13.95
N PRO A 52 -13.03 19.92 14.17
CA PRO A 52 -13.57 18.61 13.82
C PRO A 52 -13.78 18.35 12.32
N LEU A 53 -13.87 19.38 11.47
CA LEU A 53 -14.12 19.21 10.03
C LEU A 53 -12.86 19.24 9.16
N LEU A 54 -11.77 19.88 9.61
CA LEU A 54 -10.50 19.94 8.89
C LEU A 54 -9.62 18.70 9.15
N GLY A 55 -9.73 18.09 10.35
CA GLY A 55 -8.98 16.87 10.70
C GLY A 55 -9.29 15.67 9.80
N ILE A 56 -10.56 15.46 9.43
CA ILE A 56 -10.97 14.29 8.63
C ILE A 56 -10.39 14.32 7.21
N LEU A 57 -10.31 15.51 6.60
CA LEU A 57 -9.73 15.64 5.26
C LEU A 57 -8.21 15.44 5.30
N ASP A 58 -7.56 15.88 6.38
CA ASP A 58 -6.13 15.65 6.62
C ASP A 58 -5.83 14.16 6.85
N ASP A 59 -6.59 13.50 7.72
CA ASP A 59 -6.42 12.08 8.03
C ASP A 59 -6.61 11.18 6.80
N ALA A 60 -7.58 11.49 5.95
CA ALA A 60 -7.80 10.75 4.71
C ALA A 60 -6.64 10.95 3.71
N ALA A 61 -6.07 12.15 3.64
CA ALA A 61 -4.92 12.45 2.80
C ALA A 61 -3.65 11.75 3.34
N LEU A 62 -3.42 11.81 4.65
CA LEU A 62 -2.33 11.10 5.33
C LEU A 62 -2.45 9.58 5.14
N LEU A 63 -3.65 9.03 5.25
CA LEU A 63 -3.89 7.60 5.02
C LEU A 63 -3.64 7.23 3.55
N ALA A 64 -4.03 8.08 2.60
CA ALA A 64 -3.75 7.86 1.17
C ALA A 64 -2.24 7.90 0.88
N VAL A 65 -1.50 8.82 1.51
CA VAL A 65 -0.03 8.89 1.41
C VAL A 65 0.62 7.65 2.03
N LEU A 66 0.16 7.23 3.20
CA LEU A 66 0.65 6.03 3.88
C LEU A 66 0.43 4.77 3.03
N LEU A 67 -0.76 4.62 2.44
CA LEU A 67 -1.07 3.50 1.53
C LEU A 67 -0.20 3.54 0.28
N ALA A 68 0.00 4.71 -0.32
CA ALA A 68 0.87 4.87 -1.49
C ALA A 68 2.33 4.53 -1.15
N TRP A 69 2.83 5.00 -0.01
CA TRP A 69 4.14 4.65 0.51
C TRP A 69 4.27 3.14 0.73
N PHE A 70 3.31 2.50 1.39
CA PHE A 70 3.34 1.07 1.66
C PHE A 70 3.38 0.25 0.38
N VAL A 71 2.54 0.58 -0.62
CA VAL A 71 2.53 -0.10 -1.92
C VAL A 71 3.87 0.05 -2.64
N ARG A 72 4.46 1.26 -2.64
CA ARG A 72 5.77 1.51 -3.27
C ARG A 72 6.89 0.81 -2.55
N ALA A 73 6.89 0.88 -1.22
CA ALA A 73 7.85 0.17 -0.40
C ALA A 73 7.76 -1.31 -0.72
N ALA A 74 6.55 -1.90 -0.73
CA ALA A 74 6.28 -3.32 -0.91
C ALA A 74 6.63 -3.90 -2.30
N ALA A 75 6.71 -3.05 -3.33
CA ALA A 75 6.86 -3.46 -4.73
C ALA A 75 8.11 -4.31 -5.05
N PRO A 76 9.32 -4.06 -4.49
CA PRO A 76 10.50 -4.85 -4.79
C PRO A 76 10.36 -6.33 -4.40
N TRP A 77 9.68 -6.64 -3.30
CA TRP A 77 9.54 -8.02 -2.81
C TRP A 77 8.60 -8.87 -3.67
N THR A 78 7.64 -8.26 -4.35
CA THR A 78 6.78 -8.96 -5.31
C THR A 78 7.39 -9.01 -6.70
N ALA A 79 8.07 -7.94 -7.13
CA ALA A 79 8.76 -7.89 -8.42
C ALA A 79 9.89 -8.92 -8.53
N GLN A 80 10.67 -9.11 -7.47
CA GLN A 80 11.74 -10.13 -7.43
C GLN A 80 11.19 -11.54 -7.59
N ALA A 81 10.05 -11.85 -6.95
CA ALA A 81 9.43 -13.16 -7.06
C ALA A 81 8.85 -13.41 -8.46
N ALA A 82 8.26 -12.39 -9.09
CA ALA A 82 7.78 -12.48 -10.47
C ALA A 82 8.94 -12.69 -11.47
N ALA A 83 10.06 -11.99 -11.26
CA ALA A 83 11.26 -12.16 -12.07
C ALA A 83 11.84 -13.57 -11.95
N GLN A 84 11.93 -14.12 -10.73
CA GLN A 84 12.38 -15.50 -10.49
C GLN A 84 11.47 -16.54 -11.15
N ALA A 85 10.15 -16.35 -11.09
CA ALA A 85 9.19 -17.23 -11.74
C ALA A 85 9.32 -17.20 -13.27
N ALA A 86 9.50 -16.02 -13.87
CA ALA A 86 9.69 -15.88 -15.31
C ALA A 86 10.99 -16.53 -15.81
N ILE A 87 12.09 -16.40 -15.03
CA ILE A 87 13.35 -17.08 -15.32
C ILE A 87 13.15 -18.61 -15.25
N ALA A 88 12.48 -19.11 -14.21
CA ALA A 88 12.21 -20.53 -14.06
C ALA A 88 11.34 -21.11 -15.19
N GLU A 89 10.28 -20.40 -15.62
CA GLU A 89 9.44 -20.81 -16.76
C GLU A 89 10.27 -20.89 -18.05
N ARG A 90 11.15 -19.90 -18.28
CA ARG A 90 12.00 -19.88 -19.47
C ARG A 90 13.06 -20.97 -19.46
N SER A 91 13.61 -21.32 -18.30
CA SER A 91 14.49 -22.47 -18.14
C SER A 91 13.77 -23.80 -18.36
N PHE A 92 12.46 -23.86 -18.07
CA PHE A 92 11.64 -25.08 -18.23
C PHE A 92 11.11 -25.27 -19.67
N TYR A 93 10.88 -24.18 -20.43
CA TYR A 93 10.47 -24.23 -21.84
C TYR A 93 11.48 -23.53 -22.76
N PRO A 94 12.55 -24.22 -23.21
CA PRO A 94 13.66 -23.61 -23.95
C PRO A 94 13.36 -23.20 -25.41
N GLY A 95 12.09 -23.20 -25.86
CA GLY A 95 11.72 -23.04 -27.28
C GLY A 95 10.88 -21.83 -27.68
N ARG A 96 10.54 -20.91 -26.77
CA ARG A 96 9.85 -19.64 -27.10
C ARG A 96 10.89 -18.50 -27.19
N GLY A 97 11.51 -18.32 -28.34
CA GLY A 97 12.44 -17.23 -28.64
C GLY A 97 12.23 -16.76 -30.07
#